data_AF-A0A817ZYL9-F1
#
_entry.id   AF-A0A817ZYL9-F1
#
_cell.length_a   1.000
_cell.length_b   1.000
_cell.length_c   1.000
_cell.angle_alpha   90.00
_cell.angle_beta   90.00
_cell.angle_gamma   90.00
#
_symmetry.space_group_name_H-M   'P 1'
#
loop_
_entity.id
_entity.type
_entity.pdbx_description
1 polymer ?
#
loop_
_entity_poly.entity_id
_entity_poly.type
_entity_poly.pdbx_seq_one_letter_code
_entity_poly.pdbx_strand_id
1 'polypeptide(L)'
;MQMVILYEVTVPDFKQEFLDDIAHFKHFLKDMELKLASIINQAFDDSNSLASQFKLISILGSMLERPTIHEAFVRNYRRITLTVEQEIDACHEIYERQMAYKKEHGTIELHRNKPPIAGSIEWVDEMKDRINEPLDAFSKLDYAAKDTDDGKRVLAKYEELLQLLDSFAKSIFSDWSKNVGQAANFNLKQNLLTRNPETQIITTNFDPQLIGVLREVKYMQQTKAGNTANIPEEASKMYQENEKFVNYVTNLDYTTKSYNKIRLTIEIIHKGWID
;
A
#
# COMPACT_ATOMS: atom_id res chain seq x y z
N MET A 1 -39.13 10.77 45.56
CA MET A 1 -38.81 10.17 46.87
C MET A 1 -38.03 8.89 46.59
N GLN A 2 -36.71 8.98 46.53
CA GLN A 2 -35.85 7.80 46.36
C GLN A 2 -35.91 7.03 47.69
N MET A 3 -36.58 5.88 47.70
CA MET A 3 -36.51 4.96 48.82
C MET A 3 -35.12 4.31 48.79
N VAL A 4 -34.24 4.77 49.68
CA VAL A 4 -32.97 4.10 49.94
C VAL A 4 -33.30 2.82 50.70
N ILE A 5 -33.22 1.69 50.00
CA ILE A 5 -33.40 0.38 50.59
C ILE A 5 -32.12 0.02 51.35
N LEU A 6 -32.11 0.27 52.66
CA LEU A 6 -31.03 -0.12 53.58
C LEU A 6 -31.44 -1.41 54.27
N TYR A 7 -31.20 -2.55 53.62
CA TYR A 7 -31.27 -3.84 54.30
C TYR A 7 -29.94 -4.13 55.00
N GLU A 8 -29.99 -4.41 56.29
CA GLU A 8 -28.87 -5.02 57.00
C GLU A 8 -28.88 -6.51 56.64
N VAL A 9 -27.99 -6.93 55.73
CA VAL A 9 -27.95 -8.27 55.09
C VAL A 9 -27.84 -9.44 56.08
N THR A 10 -27.58 -9.16 57.36
CA THR A 10 -27.43 -10.12 58.45
C THR A 10 -28.74 -10.46 59.19
N VAL A 11 -29.85 -9.77 58.95
CA VAL A 11 -31.12 -9.99 59.67
C VAL A 11 -32.00 -11.03 58.94
N PRO A 12 -32.38 -12.17 59.59
CA PRO A 12 -33.09 -13.28 58.94
C PRO A 12 -34.46 -12.93 58.33
N ASP A 13 -35.17 -11.97 58.94
CA ASP A 13 -36.56 -11.64 58.58
C ASP A 13 -36.71 -10.93 57.22
N PHE A 14 -35.63 -10.33 56.71
CA PHE A 14 -35.61 -9.66 55.40
C PHE A 14 -35.02 -10.52 54.28
N LYS A 15 -34.70 -11.79 54.55
CA LYS A 15 -34.01 -12.65 53.59
C LYS A 15 -34.86 -12.92 52.34
N GLN A 16 -36.17 -13.07 52.48
CA GLN A 16 -37.05 -13.35 51.34
C GLN A 16 -37.32 -12.09 50.49
N GLU A 17 -37.66 -10.97 51.13
CA GLU A 17 -37.88 -9.68 50.45
C GLU A 17 -36.62 -9.22 49.70
N PHE A 18 -35.44 -9.38 50.29
CA PHE A 18 -34.16 -9.09 49.62
C PHE A 18 -33.90 -10.00 48.41
N LEU A 19 -34.24 -11.29 48.48
CA LEU A 19 -34.09 -12.22 47.35
C LEU A 19 -35.05 -11.85 46.21
N ASP A 20 -36.27 -11.43 46.53
CA ASP A 20 -37.27 -11.00 45.56
C ASP A 20 -36.84 -9.68 44.89
N ASP A 21 -36.34 -8.71 45.66
CA ASP A 21 -35.77 -7.45 45.13
C ASP A 21 -34.56 -7.70 44.23
N ILE A 22 -33.67 -8.63 44.59
CA ILE A 22 -32.54 -9.06 43.74
C ILE A 22 -33.06 -9.68 42.45
N ALA A 23 -34.10 -10.52 42.50
CA ALA A 23 -34.65 -11.15 41.31
C ALA A 23 -35.25 -10.10 40.37
N HIS A 24 -36.01 -9.14 40.91
CA HIS A 24 -36.55 -8.00 40.17
C HIS A 24 -35.44 -7.16 39.54
N PHE A 25 -34.39 -6.83 40.29
CA PHE A 25 -33.24 -6.07 39.78
C PHE A 25 -32.50 -6.82 38.67
N LYS A 26 -32.26 -8.13 38.83
CA LYS A 26 -31.63 -8.96 37.79
C LYS A 26 -32.46 -9.02 36.52
N HIS A 27 -33.79 -9.10 36.64
CA HIS A 27 -34.70 -9.07 35.49
C HIS A 27 -34.62 -7.71 34.77
N PHE A 28 -34.70 -6.61 35.52
CA PHE A 28 -34.56 -5.26 34.97
C PHE A 28 -33.20 -5.06 34.27
N LEU A 29 -32.11 -5.54 34.86
CA LEU A 29 -30.77 -5.45 34.28
C LEU A 29 -30.67 -6.26 32.98
N LYS A 30 -31.25 -7.46 32.93
CA LYS A 30 -31.32 -8.27 31.72
C LYS A 30 -32.09 -7.57 30.60
N ASP A 31 -33.23 -6.94 30.91
CA ASP A 31 -34.01 -6.18 29.92
C ASP A 31 -33.24 -4.98 29.36
N MET A 32 -32.45 -4.30 30.22
CA MET A 32 -31.55 -3.22 29.78
C MET A 32 -30.44 -3.75 28.85
N GLU A 33 -29.85 -4.91 29.17
CA GLU A 33 -28.83 -5.54 28.31
C GLU A 33 -29.39 -5.93 26.94
N LEU A 34 -30.61 -6.47 26.88
CA LEU A 34 -31.28 -6.80 25.61
C LEU A 34 -31.54 -5.57 24.75
N LYS A 35 -31.97 -4.45 25.36
CA LYS A 35 -32.15 -3.19 24.64
C LYS A 35 -30.83 -2.65 24.11
N LEU A 36 -29.77 -2.70 24.92
CA LEU A 36 -28.44 -2.28 24.51
C LEU A 36 -27.91 -3.15 23.35
N ALA A 37 -28.10 -4.47 23.42
CA ALA A 37 -27.74 -5.39 22.35
C ALA A 37 -28.47 -5.08 21.04
N SER A 38 -29.75 -4.68 21.11
CA SER A 38 -30.51 -4.25 19.93
C SER A 38 -29.96 -2.96 19.33
N ILE A 39 -29.59 -1.97 20.17
CA ILE A 39 -29.00 -0.70 19.70
C ILE A 39 -27.64 -0.96 19.04
N ILE A 40 -26.81 -1.81 19.64
CA ILE A 40 -25.50 -2.20 19.10
C ILE A 40 -25.65 -2.86 17.74
N ASN A 41 -26.61 -3.78 17.60
CA ASN A 41 -26.89 -4.43 16.32
C ASN A 41 -27.34 -3.42 15.26
N GLN A 42 -28.25 -2.49 15.60
CA GLN A 42 -28.68 -1.46 14.68
C GLN A 42 -27.51 -0.54 14.27
N ALA A 43 -26.68 -0.12 15.22
CA ALA A 43 -25.50 0.70 14.93
C ALA A 43 -24.49 -0.03 14.02
N PHE A 44 -24.39 -1.36 14.15
CA PHE A 44 -23.59 -2.18 13.26
C PHE A 44 -24.20 -2.24 11.85
N ASP A 45 -25.51 -2.41 11.74
CA ASP A 45 -26.22 -2.42 10.45
C ASP A 45 -26.14 -1.07 9.72
N ASP A 46 -26.14 0.04 10.46
CA ASP A 46 -26.02 1.40 9.91
C ASP A 46 -24.57 1.73 9.47
N SER A 47 -23.60 0.88 9.79
CA SER A 47 -22.19 1.11 9.47
C SER A 47 -21.80 0.57 8.08
N ASN A 48 -21.59 1.51 7.15
CA ASN A 48 -21.35 1.21 5.72
C ASN A 48 -19.90 0.89 5.35
N SER A 49 -18.93 1.08 6.25
CA SER A 49 -17.52 0.81 5.97
C SER A 49 -16.91 -0.12 7.01
N LEU A 50 -15.98 -0.96 6.56
CA LEU A 50 -15.26 -1.90 7.42
C LEU A 50 -14.49 -1.16 8.54
N ALA A 51 -13.92 0.00 8.24
CA ALA A 51 -13.29 0.86 9.25
C ALA A 51 -14.29 1.34 10.32
N SER A 52 -15.53 1.70 9.94
CA SER A 52 -16.56 2.11 10.90
C SER A 52 -17.05 0.94 11.76
N GLN A 53 -17.18 -0.24 11.16
CA GLN A 53 -17.52 -1.48 11.86
C GLN A 53 -16.47 -1.84 12.92
N PHE A 54 -15.19 -1.82 12.55
CA PHE A 54 -14.09 -2.06 13.49
C PHE A 54 -14.00 -0.98 14.57
N LYS A 55 -14.23 0.29 14.23
CA LYS A 55 -14.28 1.37 15.20
C LYS A 55 -15.41 1.19 16.21
N LEU A 56 -16.60 0.77 15.78
CA LEU A 56 -17.72 0.47 16.67
C LEU A 56 -17.34 -0.63 17.67
N ILE A 57 -16.73 -1.71 17.19
CA ILE A 57 -16.28 -2.81 18.05
C ILE A 57 -15.23 -2.34 19.05
N SER A 58 -14.26 -1.52 18.59
CA SER A 58 -13.24 -0.95 19.47
C SER A 58 -13.81 -0.01 20.53
N ILE A 59 -14.89 0.73 20.23
CA ILE A 59 -15.56 1.62 21.19
C ILE A 59 -16.33 0.79 22.22
N LEU A 60 -17.02 -0.26 21.79
CA LEU A 60 -17.80 -1.12 22.67
C LEU A 60 -16.90 -1.96 23.60
N GLY A 61 -15.73 -2.38 23.12
CA GLY A 61 -14.70 -3.04 23.94
C GLY A 61 -15.26 -4.19 24.77
N SER A 62 -15.04 -4.15 26.09
CA SER A 62 -15.50 -5.17 27.03
C SER A 62 -17.02 -5.29 27.16
N MET A 63 -17.81 -4.34 26.63
CA MET A 63 -19.27 -4.51 26.60
C MET A 63 -19.70 -5.67 25.72
N LEU A 64 -18.92 -6.03 24.70
CA LEU A 64 -19.18 -7.18 23.84
C LEU A 64 -18.85 -8.53 24.49
N GLU A 65 -18.15 -8.53 25.63
CA GLU A 65 -17.83 -9.74 26.41
C GLU A 65 -19.01 -10.15 27.33
N ARG A 66 -19.99 -9.26 27.53
CA ARG A 66 -21.17 -9.55 28.35
C ARG A 66 -22.03 -10.63 27.67
N PRO A 67 -22.40 -11.75 28.34
CA PRO A 67 -23.02 -12.91 27.69
C PRO A 67 -24.23 -12.60 26.80
N THR A 68 -25.17 -11.80 27.30
CA THR A 68 -26.40 -11.44 26.55
C THR A 68 -26.11 -10.57 25.32
N ILE A 69 -25.12 -9.68 25.39
CA ILE A 69 -24.71 -8.84 24.27
C ILE A 69 -23.90 -9.65 23.27
N HIS A 70 -22.99 -10.49 23.76
CA HIS A 70 -22.17 -11.38 22.97
C HIS A 70 -23.04 -12.28 22.09
N GLU A 71 -23.99 -13.00 22.68
CA GLU A 71 -24.90 -13.92 21.96
C GLU A 71 -25.66 -13.19 20.83
N ALA A 72 -26.14 -11.97 21.08
CA ALA A 72 -26.82 -11.16 20.09
C ALA A 72 -25.89 -10.61 18.99
N PHE A 73 -24.59 -10.46 19.27
CA PHE A 73 -23.61 -9.88 18.35
C PHE A 73 -22.83 -10.94 17.54
N VAL A 74 -22.83 -12.22 17.94
CA VAL A 74 -22.09 -13.31 17.27
C VAL A 74 -22.33 -13.36 15.75
N ARG A 75 -23.56 -13.13 15.30
CA ARG A 75 -23.91 -13.07 13.87
C ARG A 75 -23.17 -11.98 13.09
N ASN A 76 -22.83 -10.87 13.76
CA ASN A 76 -22.13 -9.75 13.14
C ASN A 76 -20.65 -10.05 12.97
N TYR A 77 -20.02 -10.81 13.88
CA TYR A 77 -18.64 -11.28 13.67
C TYR A 77 -18.48 -12.05 12.37
N ARG A 78 -19.41 -12.96 12.07
CA ARG A 78 -19.40 -13.69 10.80
C ARG A 78 -19.53 -12.75 9.59
N ARG A 79 -20.42 -11.75 9.66
CA ARG A 79 -20.58 -10.75 8.59
C ARG A 79 -19.29 -9.96 8.35
N ILE A 80 -18.63 -9.53 9.41
CA ILE A 80 -17.34 -8.81 9.30
C ILE A 80 -16.30 -9.70 8.63
N THR A 81 -16.18 -10.97 9.05
CA THR A 81 -15.23 -11.90 8.43
C THR A 81 -15.48 -12.04 6.93
N LEU A 82 -16.74 -12.15 6.50
CA LEU A 82 -17.10 -12.21 5.08
C LEU A 82 -16.80 -10.90 4.34
N THR A 83 -17.02 -9.74 4.97
CA THR A 83 -16.66 -8.44 4.38
C THR A 83 -15.14 -8.29 4.25
N VAL A 84 -14.36 -8.71 5.25
CA VAL A 84 -12.89 -8.74 5.17
C VAL A 84 -12.43 -9.65 4.03
N GLU A 85 -13.06 -10.81 3.87
CA GLU A 85 -12.79 -11.71 2.75
C GLU A 85 -13.01 -11.03 1.40
N GLN A 86 -14.14 -10.33 1.24
CA GLN A 86 -14.47 -9.59 0.02
C GLN A 86 -13.45 -8.49 -0.28
N GLU A 87 -12.93 -7.79 0.74
CA GLU A 87 -11.87 -6.79 0.55
C GLU A 87 -10.55 -7.42 0.08
N ILE A 88 -10.19 -8.60 0.59
CA ILE A 88 -9.01 -9.35 0.13
C ILE A 88 -9.21 -9.83 -1.31
N ASP A 89 -10.39 -10.38 -1.62
CA ASP A 89 -10.72 -10.82 -2.98
C ASP A 89 -10.67 -9.64 -3.97
N ALA A 90 -11.17 -8.46 -3.59
CA ALA A 90 -11.07 -7.25 -4.40
C ALA A 90 -9.61 -6.81 -4.62
N CYS A 91 -8.74 -6.95 -3.62
CA CYS A 91 -7.31 -6.68 -3.77
C CYS A 91 -6.63 -7.70 -4.70
N HIS A 92 -7.03 -8.97 -4.62
CA HIS A 92 -6.57 -10.02 -5.51
C HIS A 92 -6.99 -9.75 -6.97
N GLU A 93 -8.23 -9.33 -7.21
CA GLU A 93 -8.70 -8.93 -8.54
C GLU A 93 -7.91 -7.76 -9.14
N ILE A 94 -7.52 -6.78 -8.31
CA ILE A 94 -6.66 -5.67 -8.74
C ILE A 94 -5.28 -6.17 -9.15
N TYR A 95 -4.71 -7.10 -8.39
CA TYR A 95 -3.44 -7.74 -8.72
C TYR A 95 -3.53 -8.48 -10.06
N GLU A 96 -4.54 -9.32 -10.25
CA GLU A 96 -4.75 -10.09 -11.49
C GLU A 96 -4.92 -9.17 -12.71
N ARG A 97 -5.69 -8.08 -12.57
CA ARG A 97 -5.85 -7.08 -13.64
C ARG A 97 -4.52 -6.43 -14.03
N GLN A 98 -3.69 -6.08 -13.05
CA GLN A 98 -2.35 -5.54 -13.28
C GLN A 98 -1.41 -6.55 -13.94
N MET A 99 -1.49 -7.83 -13.56
CA MET A 99 -0.69 -8.89 -14.19
C MET A 99 -1.10 -9.13 -15.64
N ALA A 100 -2.40 -9.09 -15.94
CA ALA A 100 -2.91 -9.16 -17.31
C ALA A 100 -2.43 -7.97 -18.15
N TYR A 101 -2.52 -6.75 -17.62
CA TYR A 101 -2.03 -5.55 -18.28
C TYR A 101 -0.52 -5.62 -18.56
N LYS A 102 0.28 -6.05 -17.58
CA LYS A 102 1.73 -6.26 -17.75
C LYS A 102 2.05 -7.24 -18.85
N LYS A 103 1.27 -8.31 -19.00
CA LYS A 103 1.48 -9.31 -20.05
C LYS A 103 1.27 -8.74 -21.46
N GLU A 104 0.33 -7.81 -21.60
CA GLU A 104 0.02 -7.17 -22.88
C GLU A 104 0.97 -6.00 -23.20
N HIS A 105 1.31 -5.17 -22.20
CA HIS A 105 2.03 -3.90 -22.40
C HIS A 105 3.50 -3.95 -21.93
N GLY A 106 3.94 -5.05 -21.32
CA GLY A 106 5.30 -5.22 -20.78
C GLY A 106 5.58 -4.48 -19.47
N THR A 107 4.67 -3.59 -19.02
CA THR A 107 4.80 -2.77 -17.80
C THR A 107 3.46 -2.72 -17.06
N ILE A 108 3.47 -2.47 -15.75
CA ILE A 108 2.23 -2.27 -14.99
C ILE A 108 1.74 -0.82 -15.13
N GLU A 109 0.46 -0.58 -14.83
CA GLU A 109 -0.08 0.79 -14.78
C GLU A 109 0.44 1.48 -13.52
N LEU A 110 1.26 2.52 -13.72
CA LEU A 110 1.90 3.29 -12.65
C LEU A 110 1.38 4.72 -12.58
N HIS A 111 1.56 5.33 -11.41
CA HIS A 111 1.35 6.76 -11.23
C HIS A 111 2.22 7.59 -12.19
N ARG A 112 1.72 8.77 -12.58
CA ARG A 112 2.44 9.68 -13.48
C ARG A 112 3.82 10.03 -12.91
N ASN A 113 4.82 10.07 -13.78
CA ASN A 113 6.22 10.40 -13.47
C ASN A 113 6.94 9.41 -12.52
N LYS A 114 6.40 8.22 -12.28
CA LYS A 114 7.13 7.15 -11.59
C LYS A 114 7.97 6.35 -12.58
N PRO A 115 9.21 5.97 -12.20
CA PRO A 115 10.01 5.11 -13.03
C PRO A 115 9.49 3.66 -12.92
N PRO A 116 9.66 2.82 -13.97
CA PRO A 116 8.99 1.52 -14.07
C PRO A 116 9.32 0.54 -12.94
N ILE A 117 10.58 0.46 -12.49
CA ILE A 117 10.98 -0.55 -11.50
C ILE A 117 10.63 -0.09 -10.09
N ALA A 118 11.09 1.10 -9.69
CA ALA A 118 10.80 1.64 -8.36
C ALA A 118 9.30 1.89 -8.17
N GLY A 119 8.60 2.34 -9.21
CA GLY A 119 7.14 2.49 -9.18
C GLY A 119 6.42 1.16 -9.04
N SER A 120 6.92 0.08 -9.65
CA SER A 120 6.33 -1.25 -9.47
C SER A 120 6.48 -1.78 -8.04
N ILE A 121 7.63 -1.52 -7.42
CA ILE A 121 7.87 -1.88 -6.01
C ILE A 121 6.99 -1.03 -5.08
N GLU A 122 6.89 0.27 -5.36
CA GLU A 122 6.02 1.18 -4.60
C GLU A 122 4.55 0.75 -4.69
N TRP A 123 4.08 0.35 -5.88
CA TRP A 123 2.72 -0.19 -6.04
C TRP A 123 2.51 -1.47 -5.22
N VAL A 124 3.50 -2.36 -5.14
CA VAL A 124 3.44 -3.53 -4.26
C VAL A 124 3.31 -3.12 -2.79
N ASP A 125 4.07 -2.13 -2.35
CA ASP A 125 3.99 -1.60 -0.99
C ASP A 125 2.62 -0.96 -0.72
N GLU A 126 2.08 -0.19 -1.66
CA GLU A 126 0.71 0.37 -1.58
C GLU A 126 -0.35 -0.72 -1.44
N MET A 127 -0.23 -1.81 -2.20
CA MET A 127 -1.13 -2.97 -2.09
C MET A 127 -1.01 -3.65 -0.74
N LYS A 128 0.20 -3.85 -0.22
CA LYS A 128 0.42 -4.43 1.11
C LYS A 128 -0.18 -3.54 2.20
N ASP A 129 0.07 -2.24 2.17
CA ASP A 129 -0.47 -1.28 3.14
C ASP A 129 -2.02 -1.35 3.15
N ARG A 130 -2.64 -1.43 1.97
CA ARG A 130 -4.11 -1.57 1.84
C ARG A 130 -4.65 -2.87 2.44
N ILE A 131 -3.97 -4.00 2.24
CA ILE A 131 -4.45 -5.30 2.72
C ILE A 131 -4.16 -5.46 4.24
N ASN A 132 -3.08 -4.85 4.74
CA ASN A 132 -2.72 -4.89 6.15
C ASN A 132 -3.72 -4.14 7.03
N GLU A 133 -4.28 -3.02 6.58
CA GLU A 133 -5.23 -2.23 7.36
C GLU A 133 -6.46 -3.03 7.88
N PRO A 134 -7.23 -3.73 7.03
CA PRO A 134 -8.35 -4.55 7.50
C PRO A 134 -7.88 -5.76 8.31
N LEU A 135 -6.72 -6.33 8.00
CA LEU A 135 -6.21 -7.48 8.75
C LEU A 135 -5.73 -7.10 10.15
N ASP A 136 -5.08 -5.96 10.32
CA ASP A 136 -4.65 -5.45 11.63
C ASP A 136 -5.84 -5.16 12.54
N ALA A 137 -6.97 -4.75 11.97
CA ALA A 137 -8.21 -4.60 12.72
C ALA A 137 -8.86 -5.96 13.02
N PHE A 138 -8.86 -6.87 12.05
CA PHE A 138 -9.35 -8.24 12.22
C PHE A 138 -8.53 -9.03 13.27
N SER A 139 -7.21 -8.84 13.30
CA SER A 139 -6.29 -9.46 14.26
C SER A 139 -6.48 -8.96 15.69
N LYS A 140 -7.22 -7.86 15.91
CA LYS A 140 -7.60 -7.36 17.23
C LYS A 140 -8.95 -7.88 17.71
N LEU A 141 -9.74 -8.50 16.83
CA LEU A 141 -11.00 -9.14 17.23
C LEU A 141 -10.74 -10.37 18.11
N ASP A 142 -11.76 -10.71 18.91
CA ASP A 142 -11.75 -11.85 19.83
C ASP A 142 -11.44 -13.18 19.10
N TYR A 143 -10.81 -14.12 19.81
CA TYR A 143 -10.31 -15.40 19.29
C TYR A 143 -11.42 -16.21 18.60
N ALA A 144 -12.66 -16.08 19.09
CA ALA A 144 -13.83 -16.75 18.55
C ALA A 144 -14.12 -16.44 17.07
N ALA A 145 -13.78 -15.27 16.55
CA ALA A 145 -13.99 -14.93 15.15
C ALA A 145 -12.92 -15.54 14.22
N LYS A 146 -11.70 -15.73 14.72
CA LYS A 146 -10.53 -16.16 13.92
C LYS A 146 -10.39 -17.67 13.82
N ASP A 147 -10.80 -18.40 14.86
CA ASP A 147 -10.70 -19.87 14.86
C ASP A 147 -11.81 -20.54 14.03
N THR A 148 -12.80 -19.76 13.57
CA THR A 148 -13.80 -20.23 12.60
C THR A 148 -13.16 -20.61 11.26
N ASP A 149 -13.80 -21.52 10.54
CA ASP A 149 -13.35 -21.92 9.19
C ASP A 149 -13.31 -20.72 8.23
N ASP A 150 -14.26 -19.78 8.36
CA ASP A 150 -14.29 -18.53 7.61
C ASP A 150 -13.06 -17.65 7.95
N GLY A 151 -12.70 -17.52 9.23
CA GLY A 151 -11.53 -16.77 9.67
C GLY A 151 -10.20 -17.36 9.18
N LYS A 152 -10.06 -18.68 9.24
CA LYS A 152 -8.88 -19.39 8.71
C LYS A 152 -8.75 -19.23 7.19
N ARG A 153 -9.87 -19.28 6.45
CA ARG A 153 -9.91 -19.05 5.01
C ARG A 153 -9.41 -17.63 4.65
N VAL A 154 -9.88 -16.63 5.39
CA VAL A 154 -9.44 -15.22 5.23
C VAL A 154 -7.93 -15.08 5.43
N LEU A 155 -7.38 -15.67 6.50
CA LEU A 155 -5.94 -15.62 6.78
C LEU A 155 -5.12 -16.33 5.70
N ALA A 156 -5.59 -17.47 5.20
CA ALA A 156 -4.92 -18.20 4.12
C ALA A 156 -4.87 -17.39 2.81
N LYS A 157 -6.00 -16.81 2.40
CA LYS A 157 -6.07 -15.94 1.21
C LYS A 157 -5.16 -14.72 1.33
N TYR A 158 -5.11 -14.13 2.52
CA TYR A 158 -4.22 -13.01 2.82
C TYR A 158 -2.75 -13.40 2.64
N GLU A 159 -2.34 -14.54 3.23
CA GLU A 159 -0.95 -15.00 3.15
C GLU A 159 -0.56 -15.33 1.70
N GLU A 160 -1.45 -15.96 0.94
CA GLU A 160 -1.27 -16.21 -0.48
C GLU A 160 -1.05 -14.91 -1.27
N LEU A 161 -1.91 -13.91 -1.08
CA LEU A 161 -1.79 -12.62 -1.78
C LEU A 161 -0.50 -11.88 -1.40
N LEU A 162 -0.08 -11.92 -0.13
CA LEU A 162 1.21 -11.37 0.28
C LEU A 162 2.38 -12.06 -0.41
N GLN A 163 2.37 -13.39 -0.49
CA GLN A 163 3.41 -14.16 -1.16
C GLN A 163 3.48 -13.84 -2.66
N LEU A 164 2.33 -13.68 -3.32
CA LEU A 164 2.26 -13.25 -4.72
C LEU A 164 2.91 -11.88 -4.91
N LEU A 165 2.52 -10.90 -4.09
CA LEU A 165 3.08 -9.54 -4.12
C LEU A 165 4.60 -9.53 -3.87
N ASP A 166 5.08 -10.30 -2.89
CA ASP A 166 6.51 -10.43 -2.61
C ASP A 166 7.29 -11.09 -3.75
N SER A 167 6.74 -12.15 -4.32
CA SER A 167 7.38 -12.87 -5.43
C SER A 167 7.51 -11.96 -6.65
N PHE A 168 6.48 -11.14 -6.93
CA PHE A 168 6.47 -10.17 -8.00
C PHE A 168 7.51 -9.08 -7.81
N ALA A 169 7.56 -8.45 -6.62
CA ALA A 169 8.55 -7.43 -6.30
C ALA A 169 9.99 -7.97 -6.42
N LYS A 170 10.25 -9.18 -5.88
CA LYS A 170 11.55 -9.84 -5.96
C LYS A 170 11.94 -10.16 -7.40
N SER A 171 11.02 -10.65 -8.22
CA SER A 171 11.28 -10.96 -9.63
C SER A 171 11.68 -9.69 -10.39
N ILE A 172 10.89 -8.62 -10.29
CA ILE A 172 11.16 -7.36 -10.99
C ILE A 172 12.51 -6.78 -10.56
N PHE A 173 12.79 -6.77 -9.26
CA PHE A 173 14.05 -6.24 -8.76
C PHE A 173 15.26 -7.08 -9.19
N SER A 174 15.14 -8.41 -9.17
CA SER A 174 16.20 -9.34 -9.60
C SER A 174 16.52 -9.19 -11.08
N ASP A 175 15.49 -9.09 -11.92
CA ASP A 175 15.65 -8.92 -13.36
C ASP A 175 16.28 -7.57 -13.71
N TRP A 176 15.87 -6.51 -13.03
CA TRP A 176 16.52 -5.20 -13.17
C TRP A 176 17.98 -5.22 -12.72
N SER A 177 18.26 -5.80 -11.55
CA SER A 177 19.59 -5.84 -10.95
C SER A 177 20.63 -6.57 -11.82
N LYS A 178 20.21 -7.63 -12.54
CA LYS A 178 21.10 -8.36 -13.46
C LYS A 178 21.49 -7.52 -14.69
N ASN A 179 20.58 -6.69 -15.17
CA ASN A 179 20.75 -5.96 -16.43
C ASN A 179 21.38 -4.57 -16.23
N VAL A 180 21.12 -3.93 -15.09
CA VAL A 180 21.50 -2.52 -14.84
C VAL A 180 23.01 -2.29 -14.91
N GLY A 181 23.83 -3.18 -14.33
CA GLY A 181 25.29 -3.02 -14.31
C GLY A 181 25.91 -3.08 -15.71
N GLN A 182 25.45 -4.03 -16.54
CA GLN A 182 25.94 -4.18 -17.91
C GLN A 182 25.50 -3.02 -18.80
N ALA A 183 24.22 -2.63 -18.72
CA ALA A 183 23.69 -1.51 -19.48
C ALA A 183 24.39 -0.19 -19.11
N ALA A 184 24.60 0.06 -17.81
CA ALA A 184 25.29 1.26 -17.35
C ALA A 184 26.73 1.32 -17.87
N ASN A 185 27.50 0.23 -17.72
CA ASN A 185 28.90 0.19 -18.16
C ASN A 185 29.04 0.31 -19.69
N PHE A 186 28.14 -0.31 -20.45
CA PHE A 186 28.13 -0.20 -21.91
C PHE A 186 27.84 1.25 -22.37
N ASN A 187 26.80 1.87 -21.83
CA ASN A 187 26.39 3.22 -22.22
C ASN A 187 27.40 4.29 -21.80
N LEU A 188 28.07 4.13 -20.64
CA LEU A 188 29.12 5.05 -20.19
C LEU A 188 30.38 5.03 -21.07
N LYS A 189 30.62 3.95 -21.83
CA LYS A 189 31.75 3.82 -22.76
C LYS A 189 31.49 4.43 -24.13
N GLN A 190 30.27 4.85 -24.42
CA GLN A 190 29.95 5.43 -25.72
C GLN A 190 30.50 6.85 -25.87
N ASN A 191 30.66 7.28 -27.12
CA ASN A 191 31.09 8.63 -27.43
C ASN A 191 30.06 9.64 -26.91
N LEU A 192 30.51 10.68 -26.20
CA LEU A 192 29.65 11.70 -25.59
C LEU A 192 29.00 12.65 -26.61
N LEU A 193 29.63 12.81 -27.77
CA LEU A 193 29.14 13.63 -28.87
C LEU A 193 29.02 12.78 -30.12
N THR A 194 27.85 12.80 -30.73
CA THR A 194 27.60 12.17 -32.03
C THR A 194 27.39 13.27 -33.05
N ARG A 195 27.88 13.02 -34.27
CA ARG A 195 27.77 13.97 -35.38
C ARG A 195 26.96 13.31 -36.50
N ASN A 196 25.91 13.98 -36.95
CA ASN A 196 25.16 13.53 -38.11
C ASN A 196 26.05 13.70 -39.37
N PRO A 197 26.28 12.65 -40.17
CA PRO A 197 27.15 12.74 -41.34
C PRO A 197 26.63 13.65 -42.46
N GLU A 198 25.31 13.84 -42.57
CA GLU A 198 24.70 14.67 -43.62
C GLU A 198 24.60 16.14 -43.20
N THR A 199 23.98 16.40 -42.06
CA THR A 199 23.74 17.78 -41.57
C THR A 199 24.94 18.33 -40.80
N GLN A 200 25.90 17.47 -40.48
CA GLN A 200 27.06 17.76 -39.63
C GLN A 200 26.68 18.17 -38.19
N ILE A 201 25.38 18.24 -37.85
CA ILE A 201 24.80 18.58 -36.53
C ILE A 201 25.38 17.68 -35.45
N ILE A 202 25.82 18.30 -34.36
CA ILE A 202 26.32 17.57 -33.19
C ILE A 202 25.17 17.39 -32.21
N THR A 203 25.12 16.23 -31.56
CA THR A 203 24.17 15.92 -30.47
C THR A 203 24.91 15.34 -29.28
N THR A 204 24.48 15.71 -28.08
CA THR A 204 25.02 15.12 -26.85
C THR A 204 24.42 13.72 -26.67
N ASN A 205 25.27 12.70 -26.64
CA ASN A 205 24.89 11.32 -26.46
C ASN A 205 24.95 10.95 -24.97
N PHE A 206 23.87 11.27 -24.25
CA PHE A 206 23.63 10.73 -22.91
C PHE A 206 22.42 9.82 -22.98
N ASP A 207 22.66 8.51 -23.01
CA ASP A 207 21.65 7.52 -23.32
C ASP A 207 20.43 7.63 -22.37
N PRO A 208 19.18 7.69 -22.89
CA PRO A 208 17.98 7.76 -22.05
C PRO A 208 17.89 6.63 -21.01
N GLN A 209 18.48 5.46 -21.27
CA GLN A 209 18.57 4.36 -20.32
C GLN A 209 19.39 4.75 -19.08
N LEU A 210 20.49 5.51 -19.22
CA LEU A 210 21.27 5.98 -18.07
C LEU A 210 20.46 6.95 -17.21
N ILE A 211 19.71 7.86 -17.84
CA ILE A 211 18.78 8.76 -17.13
C ILE A 211 17.72 7.93 -16.40
N GLY A 212 17.19 6.90 -17.07
CA GLY A 212 16.26 5.94 -16.48
C GLY A 212 16.81 5.29 -15.22
N VAL A 213 18.01 4.69 -15.30
CA VAL A 213 18.66 4.05 -14.14
C VAL A 213 18.92 5.03 -13.00
N LEU A 214 19.40 6.24 -13.29
CA LEU A 214 19.61 7.27 -12.27
C LEU A 214 18.30 7.66 -11.56
N ARG A 215 17.20 7.74 -12.31
CA ARG A 215 15.87 7.95 -11.73
C ARG A 215 15.45 6.74 -10.90
N GLU A 216 15.61 5.51 -11.39
CA GLU A 216 15.28 4.30 -10.63
C GLU A 216 15.98 4.29 -9.27
N VAL A 217 17.31 4.49 -9.25
CA VAL A 217 18.10 4.50 -8.02
C VAL A 217 17.65 5.63 -7.08
N LYS A 218 17.37 6.82 -7.62
CA LYS A 218 16.84 7.94 -6.82
C LYS A 218 15.53 7.58 -6.12
N TYR A 219 14.56 7.03 -6.86
CA TYR A 219 13.26 6.69 -6.29
C TYR A 219 13.36 5.52 -5.33
N MET A 220 14.18 4.51 -5.64
CA MET A 220 14.44 3.40 -4.72
C MET A 220 15.05 3.86 -3.41
N GLN A 221 16.01 4.80 -3.40
CA GLN A 221 16.57 5.33 -2.15
C GLN A 221 15.57 6.14 -1.31
N GLN A 222 14.51 6.67 -1.93
CA GLN A 222 13.50 7.50 -1.27
C GLN A 222 12.30 6.71 -0.74
N THR A 223 12.06 5.49 -1.23
CA THR A 223 10.95 4.65 -0.77
C THR A 223 11.32 3.85 0.49
N LYS A 224 10.29 3.46 1.27
CA LYS A 224 10.46 2.63 2.49
C LYS A 224 11.19 1.32 2.19
N ALA A 225 10.95 0.71 1.03
CA ALA A 225 11.67 -0.47 0.54
C ALA A 225 13.17 -0.22 0.23
N GLY A 226 13.58 1.03 0.03
CA GLY A 226 14.96 1.45 -0.26
C GLY A 226 15.98 1.17 0.82
N ASN A 227 15.57 1.15 2.09
CA ASN A 227 16.46 0.81 3.21
C ASN A 227 16.73 -0.70 3.32
N THR A 228 15.99 -1.54 2.59
CA THR A 228 16.09 -3.01 2.64
C THR A 228 16.50 -3.60 1.28
N ALA A 229 16.28 -2.87 0.19
CA ALA A 229 16.70 -3.27 -1.15
C ALA A 229 18.21 -3.10 -1.31
N ASN A 230 18.92 -4.22 -1.48
CA ASN A 230 20.35 -4.23 -1.77
C ASN A 230 20.58 -3.78 -3.23
N ILE A 231 20.49 -2.47 -3.48
CA ILE A 231 20.73 -1.85 -4.79
C ILE A 231 22.14 -2.26 -5.26
N PRO A 232 22.31 -2.73 -6.51
CA PRO A 232 23.62 -3.09 -7.04
C PRO A 232 24.66 -1.97 -6.85
N GLU A 233 25.86 -2.34 -6.42
CA GLU A 233 26.92 -1.39 -6.06
C GLU A 233 27.29 -0.51 -7.25
N GLU A 234 27.25 -1.04 -8.48
CA GLU A 234 27.51 -0.31 -9.71
C GLU A 234 26.50 0.82 -9.94
N ALA A 235 25.21 0.55 -9.74
CA ALA A 235 24.14 1.52 -9.90
C ALA A 235 24.20 2.59 -8.80
N SER A 236 24.55 2.18 -7.57
CA SER A 236 24.75 3.08 -6.43
C SER A 236 25.94 4.03 -6.65
N LYS A 237 27.10 3.50 -7.07
CA LYS A 237 28.29 4.30 -7.42
C LYS A 237 28.00 5.29 -8.53
N MET A 238 27.29 4.86 -9.58
CA MET A 238 26.87 5.75 -10.66
C MET A 238 25.98 6.88 -10.16
N TYR A 239 25.06 6.58 -9.23
CA TYR A 239 24.19 7.60 -8.65
C TYR A 239 24.93 8.59 -7.73
N GLN A 240 25.98 8.17 -7.03
CA GLN A 240 26.82 9.09 -6.25
C GLN A 240 27.47 10.17 -7.12
N GLU A 241 27.77 9.86 -8.39
CA GLU A 241 28.32 10.81 -9.34
C GLU A 241 27.25 11.55 -10.17
N ASN A 242 25.96 11.37 -9.85
CA ASN A 242 24.84 11.93 -10.60
C ASN A 242 24.94 13.46 -10.79
N GLU A 243 25.35 14.20 -9.75
CA GLU A 243 25.54 15.66 -9.87
C GLU A 243 26.60 16.02 -10.92
N LYS A 244 27.69 15.26 -10.99
CA LYS A 244 28.72 15.45 -12.02
C LYS A 244 28.14 15.17 -13.40
N PHE A 245 27.39 14.08 -13.56
CA PHE A 245 26.75 13.75 -14.84
C PHE A 245 25.79 14.84 -15.30
N VAL A 246 24.92 15.34 -14.41
CA VAL A 246 23.99 16.43 -14.71
C VAL A 246 24.75 17.68 -15.15
N ASN A 247 25.83 18.05 -14.45
CA ASN A 247 26.68 19.19 -14.81
C ASN A 247 27.35 19.00 -16.18
N TYR A 248 27.93 17.83 -16.45
CA TYR A 248 28.57 17.53 -17.73
C TYR A 248 27.57 17.55 -18.88
N VAL A 249 26.42 16.91 -18.73
CA VAL A 249 25.36 16.87 -19.75
C VAL A 249 24.84 18.29 -20.04
N THR A 250 24.64 19.10 -19.00
CA THR A 250 24.17 20.49 -19.16
C THR A 250 25.18 21.35 -19.93
N ASN A 251 26.47 21.25 -19.57
CA ASN A 251 27.54 21.99 -20.24
C ASN A 251 27.74 21.55 -21.69
N LEU A 252 27.67 20.24 -21.96
CA LEU A 252 27.76 19.69 -23.31
C LEU A 252 26.56 20.10 -24.15
N ASP A 253 25.34 20.02 -23.62
CA ASP A 253 24.14 20.45 -24.33
C ASP A 253 24.17 21.94 -24.66
N TYR A 254 24.65 22.79 -23.75
CA TYR A 254 24.85 24.22 -24.01
C TYR A 254 25.87 24.47 -25.14
N THR A 255 27.00 23.74 -25.10
CA THR A 255 28.07 23.85 -26.12
C THR A 255 27.57 23.37 -27.49
N THR A 256 26.88 22.23 -27.51
CA THR A 256 26.28 21.63 -28.71
C THR A 256 25.23 22.56 -29.34
N LYS A 257 24.33 23.14 -28.53
CA LYS A 257 23.34 24.13 -28.98
C LYS A 257 24.01 25.37 -29.58
N SER A 258 25.07 25.86 -28.94
CA SER A 258 25.82 27.03 -29.42
C SER A 258 26.49 26.74 -30.77
N TYR A 259 27.16 25.59 -30.90
CA TYR A 259 27.77 25.16 -32.16
C TYR A 259 26.74 24.98 -33.29
N ASN A 260 25.63 24.30 -33.00
CA ASN A 260 24.57 24.08 -33.99
C ASN A 260 23.94 25.39 -34.45
N LYS A 261 23.74 26.35 -33.54
CA LYS A 261 23.25 27.70 -33.89
C LYS A 261 24.18 28.41 -34.87
N ILE A 262 25.49 28.39 -34.63
CA ILE A 262 26.48 29.01 -35.52
C ILE A 262 26.45 28.35 -36.90
N ARG A 263 26.48 27.02 -36.97
CA ARG A 263 26.47 26.34 -38.27
C ARG A 263 25.19 26.60 -39.04
N LEU A 264 24.02 26.49 -38.42
CA LEU A 264 22.75 26.74 -39.10
C LEU A 264 22.71 28.17 -39.67
N THR A 265 23.24 29.14 -38.92
CA THR A 265 23.35 30.52 -39.39
C THR A 265 24.28 30.64 -40.61
N ILE A 266 25.45 29.99 -40.59
CA ILE A 266 26.40 30.00 -41.71
C ILE A 266 25.83 29.28 -42.94
N GLU A 267 25.12 28.16 -42.76
CA GLU A 267 24.53 27.41 -43.88
C GLU A 267 23.43 28.20 -44.59
N ILE A 268 22.60 28.93 -43.83
CA ILE A 268 21.59 29.85 -44.38
C ILE A 268 22.27 30.95 -45.19
N ILE A 269 23.33 31.55 -44.65
CA ILE A 269 24.09 32.59 -45.37
C ILE A 269 24.69 32.01 -46.64
N HIS A 270 25.41 30.89 -46.57
CA HIS A 270 26.09 30.31 -47.73
C HIS A 270 25.13 29.97 -48.88
N LYS A 271 23.93 29.43 -48.58
CA LYS A 271 22.90 29.20 -49.59
C LYS A 271 22.39 30.51 -50.24
N GLY A 272 22.22 31.57 -49.44
CA GLY A 272 21.80 32.88 -49.95
C GLY A 272 22.85 33.68 -50.74
N TRP A 273 24.11 33.21 -50.81
CA TRP A 273 25.16 33.80 -51.67
C TRP A 273 25.35 33.06 -53.00
N ILE A 274 24.72 31.89 -53.17
CA ILE A 274 24.84 31.03 -54.36
C ILE A 274 23.65 31.23 -55.32
N ASP A 275 22.59 31.91 -54.88
CA ASP A 275 21.49 32.43 -55.72
C ASP A 275 21.72 33.90 -56.11
#